data_AF-A0A059FXY4-F1
#
_entry.id   AF-A0A059FXY4-F1
#
_cell.length_a   1.000
_cell.length_b   1.000
_cell.length_c   1.000
_cell.angle_alpha   90.00
_cell.angle_beta   90.00
_cell.angle_gamma   90.00
#
_symmetry.space_group_name_H-M   'P 1'
#
loop_
_entity.id
_entity.type
_entity.pdbx_description
1 polymer ?
#
loop_
_entity_poly.entity_id
_entity_poly.type
_entity_poly.pdbx_seq_one_letter_code
_entity_poly.pdbx_strand_id
1 'polypeptide(L)' 'MLRMDNVDKIRGKLIKVLEVLEDTCEQATEAQLPDLPNETRLQEIQALSRLIDTAKSHCDEAESFMLQYIRSQSD' A
#
# COMPACT_ATOMS: atom_id res chain seq x y z
N MET A 1 -17.30 -21.92 -7.09
CA MET A 1 -17.60 -20.77 -6.20
C MET A 1 -16.39 -20.26 -5.40
N LEU A 2 -15.32 -21.06 -5.22
CA LEU A 2 -14.07 -20.68 -4.51
C LEU A 2 -13.22 -19.54 -5.14
N ARG A 3 -13.46 -19.17 -6.40
CA ARG A 3 -12.62 -18.19 -7.13
C ARG A 3 -12.92 -16.73 -6.79
N MET A 4 -14.18 -16.40 -6.48
CA MET A 4 -14.58 -15.05 -6.09
C MET A 4 -14.00 -14.68 -4.71
N ASP A 5 -13.94 -15.65 -3.80
CA ASP A 5 -13.39 -15.48 -2.45
C ASP A 5 -11.92 -15.03 -2.43
N ASN A 6 -11.08 -15.53 -3.35
CA ASN A 6 -9.66 -15.17 -3.35
C ASN A 6 -9.44 -13.77 -3.92
N VAL A 7 -10.19 -13.38 -4.95
CA VAL A 7 -10.17 -12.02 -5.50
C VAL A 7 -10.72 -11.03 -4.47
N ASP A 8 -11.79 -11.37 -3.77
CA ASP A 8 -12.36 -10.54 -2.70
C ASP A 8 -11.39 -10.40 -1.51
N LYS A 9 -10.64 -11.45 -1.17
CA LYS A 9 -9.58 -11.38 -0.15
C LYS A 9 -8.42 -10.48 -0.58
N ILE A 10 -7.99 -10.55 -1.84
CA ILE A 10 -6.94 -9.68 -2.37
C ILE A 10 -7.43 -8.22 -2.37
N ARG A 11 -8.66 -7.97 -2.83
CA ARG A 11 -9.30 -6.64 -2.78
C ARG A 11 -9.35 -6.10 -1.36
N GLY A 12 -9.77 -6.91 -0.38
CA GLY A 12 -9.82 -6.49 1.03
C GLY A 12 -8.45 -6.15 1.62
N LYS A 13 -7.40 -6.85 1.20
CA LYS A 13 -6.02 -6.52 1.62
C LYS A 13 -5.53 -5.21 1.01
N LEU A 14 -5.79 -4.99 -0.29
CA LEU A 14 -5.43 -3.74 -0.97
C LEU A 14 -6.14 -2.53 -0.35
N ILE A 15 -7.44 -2.65 -0.06
CA ILE A 15 -8.20 -1.58 0.60
C ILE A 15 -7.58 -1.21 1.95
N LYS A 16 -7.25 -2.20 2.79
CA LYS A 16 -6.62 -1.93 4.10
C LYS A 16 -5.25 -1.27 3.98
N VAL A 17 -4.45 -1.66 3.00
CA VAL A 17 -3.14 -1.04 2.77
C VAL A 17 -3.31 0.42 2.34
N LEU A 18 -4.31 0.71 1.50
CA LEU A 18 -4.63 2.08 1.07
C LEU A 18 -5.16 2.94 2.22
N GLU A 19 -6.04 2.42 3.07
CA GLU A 19 -6.53 3.11 4.27
C GLU A 19 -5.37 3.47 5.22
N VAL A 20 -4.46 2.53 5.48
CA VAL A 20 -3.28 2.79 6.33
C VAL A 20 -2.34 3.82 5.69
N LEU A 21 -2.19 3.79 4.36
CA LEU A 21 -1.38 4.75 3.64
C LEU A 21 -1.98 6.16 3.71
N GLU A 22 -3.31 6.27 3.60
CA GLU A 22 -4.05 7.53 3.73
C GLU A 22 -3.89 8.12 5.14
N ASP A 23 -4.14 7.34 6.20
CA ASP A 23 -3.96 7.74 7.60
C ASP A 23 -2.51 8.19 7.87
N THR A 24 -1.52 7.47 7.34
CA THR A 24 -0.11 7.80 7.56
C THR A 24 0.30 9.07 6.80
N CYS A 25 -0.25 9.28 5.61
CA CYS A 25 -0.06 10.53 4.86
C CYS A 25 -0.74 11.72 5.56
N GLU A 26 -1.90 11.53 6.17
CA GLU A 26 -2.58 12.56 6.97
C GLU A 26 -1.74 12.93 8.19
N GLN A 27 -1.27 11.94 8.96
CA GLN A 27 -0.36 12.16 10.10
C GLN A 27 0.95 12.84 9.70
N ALA A 28 1.52 12.48 8.57
CA ALA A 28 2.72 13.12 8.04
C ALA A 28 2.49 14.56 7.58
N THR A 29 1.29 14.86 7.09
CA THR A 29 0.88 16.22 6.70
C THR A 29 0.62 17.07 7.94
N GLU A 30 0.04 16.51 9.00
CA GLU A 30 -0.06 17.14 10.31
C GLU A 30 1.32 17.36 10.96
N ALA A 31 2.25 16.41 10.78
CA ALA A 31 3.63 16.52 11.26
C ALA A 31 4.50 17.49 10.44
N GLN A 32 4.08 17.90 9.25
CA GLN A 32 4.73 18.98 8.47
C GLN A 32 4.54 20.38 9.08
N LEU A 33 4.06 20.47 10.32
CA LEU A 33 4.14 21.70 11.12
C LEU A 33 5.60 22.22 11.16
N PRO A 34 5.82 23.53 11.03
CA PRO A 34 7.14 24.12 10.72
C PRO A 34 8.24 23.92 11.77
N ASP A 35 7.93 23.32 12.93
CA ASP A 35 8.77 23.29 14.13
C ASP A 35 9.60 22.01 14.32
N LEU A 36 9.47 20.99 13.47
CA LEU A 36 10.29 19.79 13.62
C LEU A 36 11.77 20.05 13.22
N PRO A 37 12.74 19.66 14.08
CA PRO A 37 14.16 19.71 13.74
C PRO A 37 14.45 18.94 12.44
N ASN A 38 15.38 19.46 11.63
CA ASN A 38 15.68 18.91 10.29
C ASN A 38 15.98 17.40 10.28
N GLU A 39 16.62 16.88 11.34
CA GLU A 39 16.99 15.47 11.45
C GLU A 39 15.76 14.58 11.68
N THR A 40 14.82 15.02 12.52
CA THR A 40 13.53 14.36 12.73
C THR A 40 12.69 14.40 11.46
N ARG A 41 12.66 15.54 10.76
CA ARG A 41 11.96 15.69 9.49
C ARG A 41 12.49 14.73 8.42
N LEU A 42 13.81 14.55 8.34
CA LEU A 42 14.43 13.63 7.41
C LEU A 42 14.06 12.17 7.73
N GLN A 43 14.02 11.81 9.02
CA GLN A 43 13.62 10.46 9.45
C GLN A 43 12.16 10.16 9.09
N GLU A 44 11.25 11.11 9.30
CA GLU A 44 9.83 10.97 8.94
C GLU A 44 9.64 10.82 7.42
N ILE A 45 10.35 11.63 6.61
CA ILE A 45 10.34 11.51 5.14
C ILE A 45 10.83 10.13 4.68
N GLN A 46 11.87 9.60 5.33
CA GLN A 46 12.38 8.27 5.03
C GLN A 46 11.41 7.17 5.44
N ALA A 47 10.71 7.32 6.58
CA ALA A 47 9.68 6.38 7.02
C ALA A 47 8.52 6.33 6.03
N LEU A 48 8.05 7.49 5.56
CA LEU A 48 7.01 7.59 4.53
C LEU A 48 7.43 6.96 3.21
N SER A 49 8.67 7.22 2.77
CA SER A 49 9.20 6.63 1.55
C SER A 49 9.18 5.09 1.59
N ARG A 50 9.55 4.51 2.74
CA ARG A 50 9.50 3.05 2.95
C ARG A 50 8.08 2.49 2.93
N LEU A 51 7.11 3.21 3.49
CA LEU A 51 5.70 2.82 3.44
C LEU A 51 5.17 2.83 2.01
N ILE A 52 5.52 3.86 1.23
CA ILE A 52 5.16 3.97 -0.19
C ILE A 52 5.75 2.81 -0.99
N ASP A 53 7.03 2.48 -0.77
CA ASP A 53 7.68 1.35 -1.47
C ASP A 53 7.05 0.01 -1.11
N THR A 54 6.65 -0.17 0.16
CA THR A 54 5.93 -1.37 0.62
C THR A 54 4.55 -1.48 -0.03
N ALA A 55 3.81 -0.38 -0.11
CA ALA A 55 2.52 -0.34 -0.78
C ALA A 55 2.64 -0.70 -2.27
N LYS A 56 3.64 -0.15 -2.98
CA LYS A 56 3.92 -0.51 -4.38
C LYS A 56 4.19 -1.99 -4.55
N SER A 57 5.03 -2.58 -3.69
CA SER A 57 5.32 -4.02 -3.74
C SER A 57 4.07 -4.88 -3.59
N HIS A 58 3.13 -4.49 -2.72
CA HIS A 58 1.87 -5.22 -2.56
C HIS A 58 0.94 -5.07 -3.77
N CYS A 59 0.94 -3.90 -4.42
CA CYS A 59 0.21 -3.69 -5.67
C CYS A 59 0.76 -4.57 -6.79
N ASP A 60 2.09 -4.62 -6.96
CA ASP A 60 2.75 -5.45 -7.98
C ASP A 60 2.47 -6.95 -7.76
N GLU A 61 2.48 -7.41 -6.50
CA GLU A 61 2.13 -8.78 -6.15
C GLU A 61 0.67 -9.11 -6.50
N ALA A 62 -0.25 -8.19 -6.20
CA ALA A 62 -1.66 -8.35 -6.52
C ALA A 62 -1.89 -8.39 -8.05
N GLU A 63 -1.24 -7.53 -8.81
CA GLU A 63 -1.32 -7.51 -10.28
C GLU A 63 -0.80 -8.82 -10.87
N SER A 64 0.37 -9.29 -10.41
CA SER A 64 0.94 -10.57 -10.84
C SER A 64 -0.02 -11.74 -10.58
N PHE A 65 -0.66 -11.77 -9.40
CA PHE A 65 -1.63 -12.81 -9.07
C PHE A 65 -2.88 -12.76 -9.95
N MET A 66 -3.39 -11.56 -10.24
CA MET A 66 -4.54 -11.38 -11.15
C MET A 66 -4.21 -11.82 -12.58
N LEU A 67 -3.02 -11.49 -13.08
CA LEU A 67 -2.56 -11.91 -14.41
C LEU A 67 -2.43 -13.45 -14.51
N GLN A 68 -1.87 -14.10 -13.50
CA GLN A 68 -1.80 -15.56 -13.44
C GLN A 68 -3.20 -16.19 -13.41
N TYR A 69 -4.10 -15.62 -12.62
CA TYR A 69 -5.48 -16.08 -12.57
C TYR A 69 -6.17 -16.00 -13.94
N ILE A 70 -6.06 -14.86 -14.64
CA ILE A 70 -6.63 -14.68 -15.99
C ILE A 70 -6.06 -15.70 -16.96
N ARG A 71 -4.74 -15.92 -16.97
CA ARG A 71 -4.10 -16.92 -17.83
C ARG A 71 -4.63 -18.33 -17.58
N SER A 72 -4.83 -18.71 -16.31
CA SER A 72 -5.42 -20.01 -15.93
C SER A 72 -6.94 -20.15 -16.25
N GLN A 73 -7.59 -19.09 -16.76
CA GLN A 73 -8.96 -19.16 -17.28
C GLN A 73 -9.02 -19.31 -18.80
N SER A 74 -7.93 -18.99 -19.50
CA SER A 74 -7.87 -18.97 -20.97
C SER A 74 -7.31 -20.27 -21.56
N ASP A 75 -6.65 -21.08 -20.74
CA ASP A 75 -6.30 -22.49 -20.99
C ASP A 75 -7.41 -23.43 -20.51
#